data_AF-L8F3X3-F1
#
_entry.id   AF-L8F3X3-F1
#
_cell.length_a   1.000
_cell.length_b   1.000
_cell.length_c   1.000
_cell.angle_alpha   90.00
_cell.angle_beta   90.00
_cell.angle_gamma   90.00
#
_symmetry.space_group_name_H-M   'P 1'
#
loop_
_entity.id
_entity.type
_entity.pdbx_description
1 polymer ?
#
loop_
_entity_poly.entity_id
_entity_poly.type
_entity_poly.pdbx_seq_one_letter_code
_entity_poly.pdbx_strand_id
1 'polypeptide(L)'
;MAVAVPASAAAAAVPAATEAAEPRAAIPCEMYLTDLKNQDVKSTWTFHVDAHGRPERATAKKLTVGDSPRDQKCETKVGNWGGSGFDGGHLIAATLKGVSKRVNLVPMERSINRGIYKSFETGAKNCIKAGKNETAYKSVVQYPNDTSVVPNKFTVSMVPKARGGSRGPEIRLEIPNAELTPKKKKELKNTLNEGLAKNGCTTVS
;
A
#
# COMPACT_ATOMS: atom_id res chain seq x y z
N MET A 1 59.53 47.33 15.24
CA MET A 1 59.09 45.93 15.48
C MET A 1 57.59 45.93 15.73
N ALA A 2 56.81 45.50 14.75
CA ALA A 2 55.42 45.08 14.93
C ALA A 2 55.05 44.28 13.67
N VAL A 3 55.12 42.96 13.77
CA VAL A 3 54.68 42.04 12.70
C VAL A 3 53.19 41.81 12.91
N ALA A 4 52.35 42.34 12.02
CA ALA A 4 50.93 42.05 12.01
C ALA A 4 50.69 40.77 11.20
N VAL A 5 50.22 39.73 11.88
CA VAL A 5 49.76 38.46 11.29
C VAL A 5 48.32 38.64 10.79
N PRO A 6 47.95 38.24 9.56
CA PRO A 6 46.55 38.18 9.19
C PRO A 6 45.92 36.89 9.72
N ALA A 7 44.75 37.06 10.34
CA ALA A 7 43.94 36.02 10.94
C ALA A 7 43.38 35.04 9.88
N SER A 8 43.43 33.75 10.24
CA SER A 8 42.88 32.64 9.48
C SER A 8 41.35 32.74 9.37
N ALA A 9 40.81 32.66 8.16
CA ALA A 9 39.38 32.60 7.91
C ALA A 9 38.84 31.22 8.33
N ALA A 10 38.10 31.19 9.44
CA ALA A 10 37.33 30.02 9.83
C ALA A 10 36.16 29.80 8.86
N ALA A 11 36.18 28.68 8.16
CA ALA A 11 35.06 28.22 7.34
C ALA A 11 33.84 27.98 8.24
N ALA A 12 32.78 28.78 8.05
CA ALA A 12 31.50 28.55 8.69
C ALA A 12 30.89 27.26 8.12
N ALA A 13 30.89 26.20 8.93
CA ALA A 13 30.12 25.00 8.64
C ALA A 13 28.63 25.34 8.68
N VAL A 14 27.98 25.27 7.52
CA VAL A 14 26.52 25.36 7.40
C VAL A 14 25.93 24.16 8.15
N PRO A 15 25.05 24.35 9.16
CA PRO A 15 24.41 23.21 9.78
C PRO A 15 23.48 22.57 8.75
N ALA A 16 23.68 21.28 8.49
CA ALA A 16 22.74 20.48 7.74
C ALA A 16 21.39 20.55 8.47
N ALA A 17 20.42 21.22 7.87
CA ALA A 17 19.05 21.19 8.32
C ALA A 17 18.53 19.76 8.14
N THR A 18 18.61 18.95 9.20
CA THR A 18 17.72 17.81 9.36
C THR A 18 16.31 18.37 9.46
N GLU A 19 15.62 18.38 8.34
CA GLU A 19 14.18 18.58 8.28
C GLU A 19 13.54 17.38 9.02
N ALA A 20 13.42 17.51 10.33
CA ALA A 20 12.66 16.59 11.15
C ALA A 20 11.21 16.69 10.65
N ALA A 21 10.76 15.67 9.92
CA ALA A 21 9.37 15.51 9.55
C ALA A 21 8.53 15.71 10.82
N GLU A 22 7.57 16.64 10.78
CA GLU A 22 6.64 16.86 11.88
C GLU A 22 6.10 15.50 12.39
N PRO A 23 5.94 15.32 13.71
CA PRO A 23 5.44 14.07 14.25
C PRO A 23 4.02 13.88 13.73
N ARG A 24 3.88 13.10 12.66
CA ARG A 24 2.59 12.71 12.12
C ARG A 24 1.77 12.16 13.27
N ALA A 25 0.67 12.85 13.59
CA ALA A 25 -0.25 12.44 14.64
C ALA A 25 -0.45 10.92 14.57
N ALA A 26 -0.23 10.24 15.70
CA ALA A 26 -0.28 8.79 15.75
C ALA A 26 -1.63 8.34 15.20
N ILE A 27 -1.63 7.58 14.10
CA ILE A 27 -2.87 7.10 13.49
C ILE A 27 -3.50 6.09 14.45
N PRO A 28 -4.68 6.38 15.03
CA PRO A 28 -5.30 5.49 16.00
C PRO A 28 -5.79 4.20 15.30
N CYS A 29 -5.87 3.12 16.06
CA CYS A 29 -6.42 1.85 15.56
C CYS A 29 -7.90 1.72 15.95
N GLU A 30 -8.74 2.49 15.29
CA GLU A 30 -10.18 2.61 15.57
C GLU A 30 -11.02 2.22 14.36
N MET A 31 -12.27 1.82 14.58
CA MET A 31 -13.18 1.43 13.49
C MET A 31 -13.41 2.60 12.53
N TYR A 32 -13.53 3.82 13.05
CA TYR A 32 -13.74 5.03 12.26
C TYR A 32 -12.71 6.07 12.66
N LEU A 33 -11.89 6.50 11.69
CA LEU A 33 -10.91 7.56 11.83
C LEU A 33 -11.58 8.92 11.68
N THR A 34 -12.34 9.34 12.70
CA THR A 34 -13.20 10.53 12.63
C THR A 34 -12.45 11.80 12.23
N ASP A 35 -11.24 11.98 12.75
CA ASP A 35 -10.41 13.17 12.48
C ASP A 35 -9.76 13.16 11.09
N LEU A 36 -9.85 12.04 10.37
CA LEU A 36 -9.24 11.84 9.05
C LEU A 36 -10.28 11.71 7.94
N LYS A 37 -11.57 11.93 8.22
CA LYS A 37 -12.64 11.86 7.22
C LYS A 37 -12.34 12.74 6.01
N ASN A 38 -12.50 12.17 4.82
CA ASN A 38 -12.21 12.82 3.52
C ASN A 38 -10.75 13.28 3.34
N GLN A 39 -9.79 12.71 4.07
CA GLN A 39 -8.40 13.12 3.99
C GLN A 39 -7.51 12.06 3.33
N ASP A 40 -6.47 12.57 2.67
CA ASP A 40 -5.33 11.77 2.22
C ASP A 40 -4.22 11.79 3.29
N VAL A 41 -3.93 10.62 3.84
CA VAL A 41 -2.88 10.44 4.85
C VAL A 41 -1.62 9.90 4.18
N LYS A 42 -0.58 10.73 4.10
CA LYS A 42 0.68 10.40 3.39
C LYS A 42 1.70 9.73 4.30
N SER A 43 2.08 8.48 4.03
CA SER A 43 3.31 7.83 4.55
C SER A 43 4.33 7.70 3.41
N THR A 44 5.03 6.57 3.32
CA THR A 44 5.60 6.09 2.05
C THR A 44 4.59 6.16 0.91
N TRP A 45 3.33 5.76 1.17
CA TRP A 45 2.23 5.75 0.21
C TRP A 45 1.09 6.66 0.65
N THR A 46 0.16 6.94 -0.26
CA THR A 46 -1.00 7.78 0.03
C THR A 46 -2.23 6.92 0.29
N PHE A 47 -2.89 7.17 1.42
CA PHE A 47 -4.10 6.46 1.85
C PHE A 47 -5.24 7.45 1.99
N HIS A 48 -6.34 7.22 1.30
CA HIS A 48 -7.55 8.02 1.42
C HIS A 48 -8.49 7.38 2.43
N VAL A 49 -9.06 8.22 3.28
CA VAL A 49 -10.11 7.87 4.25
C VAL A 49 -11.42 8.51 3.79
N ASP A 50 -12.48 7.71 3.66
CA ASP A 50 -13.79 8.18 3.20
C ASP A 50 -14.50 9.10 4.21
N ALA A 51 -15.68 9.59 3.84
CA ALA A 51 -16.52 10.45 4.67
C ALA A 51 -16.98 9.80 5.99
N HIS A 52 -16.91 8.48 6.10
CA HIS A 52 -17.29 7.71 7.28
C HIS A 52 -16.08 7.37 8.17
N GLY A 53 -14.87 7.77 7.77
CA GLY A 53 -13.65 7.51 8.53
C GLY A 53 -13.06 6.13 8.25
N ARG A 54 -13.36 5.52 7.10
CA ARG A 54 -12.86 4.20 6.71
C ARG A 54 -11.82 4.32 5.60
N PRO A 55 -10.78 3.47 5.56
CA PRO A 55 -9.87 3.39 4.42
C PRO A 55 -10.65 3.07 3.15
N GLU A 56 -10.49 3.89 2.12
CA GLU A 56 -11.15 3.67 0.83
C GLU A 56 -10.14 3.30 -0.24
N ARG A 57 -8.96 3.92 -0.22
CA ARG A 57 -8.01 3.84 -1.33
C ARG A 57 -6.58 3.95 -0.86
N ALA A 58 -5.71 3.10 -1.40
CA ALA A 58 -4.25 3.17 -1.24
C ALA A 58 -3.59 3.33 -2.61
N THR A 59 -2.63 4.25 -2.73
CA THR A 59 -1.93 4.50 -3.99
C THR A 59 -0.42 4.68 -3.82
N ALA A 60 0.32 4.13 -4.77
CA ALA A 60 1.76 4.33 -4.93
C ALA A 60 2.06 4.67 -6.39
N LYS A 61 2.64 5.85 -6.65
CA LYS A 61 3.02 6.24 -8.02
C LYS A 61 4.22 5.44 -8.55
N LYS A 62 5.15 5.10 -7.66
CA LYS A 62 6.36 4.32 -7.93
C LYS A 62 6.53 3.32 -6.80
N LEU A 63 5.82 2.20 -6.90
CA LEU A 63 5.85 1.17 -5.88
C LEU A 63 7.27 0.59 -5.74
N THR A 64 7.72 0.37 -4.50
CA THR A 64 9.03 -0.22 -4.21
C THR A 64 8.90 -1.38 -3.25
N VAL A 65 9.76 -2.38 -3.41
CA VAL A 65 9.91 -3.47 -2.44
C VAL A 65 10.66 -2.98 -1.20
N GLY A 66 10.26 -3.47 -0.04
CA GLY A 66 10.91 -3.19 1.24
C GLY A 66 9.92 -3.37 2.38
N ASP A 67 10.44 -3.67 3.56
CA ASP A 67 9.59 -3.96 4.71
C ASP A 67 9.16 -2.70 5.46
N SER A 68 8.06 -2.81 6.19
CA SER A 68 7.58 -1.80 7.14
C SER A 68 7.24 -2.47 8.46
N PRO A 69 7.44 -1.77 9.60
CA PRO A 69 7.10 -2.31 10.90
C PRO A 69 5.65 -2.79 10.96
N ARG A 70 5.46 -3.96 11.57
CA ARG A 70 4.17 -4.61 11.74
C ARG A 70 3.55 -4.20 13.06
N ASP A 71 2.24 -3.94 13.06
CA ASP A 71 1.45 -3.65 14.24
C ASP A 71 0.43 -4.78 14.42
N GLN A 72 0.92 -5.91 14.96
CA GLN A 72 0.11 -7.12 15.10
C GLN A 72 -1.15 -6.89 15.95
N LYS A 73 -1.08 -5.97 16.92
CA LYS A 73 -2.24 -5.60 17.74
C LYS A 73 -3.31 -4.93 16.88
N CYS A 74 -2.92 -3.96 16.05
CA CYS A 74 -3.87 -3.29 15.18
C CYS A 74 -4.41 -4.21 14.08
N GLU A 75 -3.56 -5.02 13.45
CA GLU A 75 -3.99 -6.00 12.45
C GLU A 75 -5.00 -7.01 13.01
N THR A 76 -4.73 -7.56 14.20
CA THR A 76 -5.65 -8.47 14.88
C THR A 76 -6.97 -7.78 15.21
N LYS A 77 -6.90 -6.55 15.76
CA LYS A 77 -8.10 -5.76 16.09
C LYS A 77 -8.96 -5.49 14.85
N VAL A 78 -8.35 -5.13 13.73
CA VAL A 78 -9.06 -4.87 12.47
C VAL A 78 -9.69 -6.14 11.92
N GLY A 79 -8.97 -7.27 11.93
CA GLY A 79 -9.52 -8.56 11.50
C GLY A 79 -10.74 -8.96 12.31
N ASN A 80 -10.69 -8.77 13.64
CA ASN A 80 -11.80 -9.09 14.54
C ASN A 80 -13.09 -8.30 14.23
N TRP A 81 -13.02 -7.13 13.60
CA TRP A 81 -14.22 -6.40 13.18
C TRP A 81 -14.99 -7.09 12.03
N GLY A 82 -14.31 -7.93 11.24
CA GLY A 82 -14.96 -8.79 10.26
C GLY A 82 -15.51 -10.09 10.84
N GLY A 83 -15.12 -10.43 12.07
CA GLY A 83 -15.47 -11.69 12.73
C GLY A 83 -14.58 -12.86 12.31
N SER A 84 -15.06 -14.08 12.55
CA SER A 84 -14.33 -15.30 12.20
C SER A 84 -14.11 -15.39 10.69
N GLY A 85 -12.91 -15.79 10.29
CA GLY A 85 -12.52 -15.89 8.87
C GLY A 85 -11.93 -14.62 8.27
N PHE A 86 -11.81 -13.52 9.03
CA PHE A 86 -11.15 -12.30 8.57
C PHE A 86 -9.75 -12.12 9.18
N ASP A 87 -8.89 -11.43 8.43
CA ASP A 87 -7.62 -10.87 8.89
C ASP A 87 -7.67 -9.34 8.78
N GLY A 88 -6.81 -8.63 9.51
CA GLY A 88 -6.52 -7.22 9.22
C GLY A 88 -5.65 -7.09 7.98
N GLY A 89 -6.30 -7.13 6.82
CA GLY A 89 -5.63 -7.14 5.52
C GLY A 89 -5.10 -5.76 5.13
N HIS A 90 -3.87 -5.74 4.59
CA HIS A 90 -3.24 -4.53 4.08
C HIS A 90 -3.80 -4.16 2.69
N LEU A 91 -4.05 -2.88 2.43
CA LEU A 91 -4.33 -2.41 1.06
C LEU A 91 -3.04 -2.38 0.22
N ILE A 92 -1.91 -2.04 0.84
CA ILE A 92 -0.55 -2.25 0.34
C ILE A 92 0.24 -2.98 1.43
N ALA A 93 0.82 -4.13 1.13
CA ALA A 93 1.53 -4.97 2.09
C ALA A 93 2.73 -4.28 2.72
N ALA A 94 3.06 -4.73 3.94
CA ALA A 94 4.25 -4.31 4.66
C ALA A 94 5.54 -4.51 3.85
N THR A 95 5.66 -5.63 3.11
CA THR A 95 6.80 -5.94 2.21
C THR A 95 6.87 -5.08 0.92
N LEU A 96 5.87 -4.22 0.74
CA LEU A 96 5.83 -3.17 -0.27
C LEU A 96 5.87 -1.79 0.40
N LYS A 97 6.44 -1.69 1.61
CA LYS A 97 6.49 -0.49 2.46
C LYS A 97 5.15 0.09 2.90
N GLY A 98 4.09 -0.71 2.86
CA GLY A 98 2.78 -0.32 3.38
C GLY A 98 2.78 -0.29 4.91
N VAL A 99 2.31 0.81 5.48
CA VAL A 99 2.26 0.98 6.94
C VAL A 99 1.24 0.03 7.56
N SER A 100 1.56 -0.56 8.71
CA SER A 100 0.59 -1.36 9.46
C SER A 100 -0.21 -0.49 10.43
N LYS A 101 -1.07 0.36 9.86
CA LYS A 101 -1.95 1.29 10.60
C LYS A 101 -3.33 1.30 9.97
N ARG A 102 -4.33 1.73 10.73
CA ARG A 102 -5.75 1.67 10.33
C ARG A 102 -6.04 2.21 8.93
N VAL A 103 -5.40 3.30 8.51
CA VAL A 103 -5.54 3.89 7.14
C VAL A 103 -5.20 2.93 5.99
N ASN A 104 -4.48 1.85 6.26
CA ASN A 104 -4.07 0.84 5.29
C ASN A 104 -4.58 -0.57 5.65
N LEU A 105 -5.42 -0.71 6.69
CA LEU A 105 -5.91 -1.98 7.17
C LEU A 105 -7.42 -2.03 7.08
N VAL A 106 -7.97 -3.10 6.51
CA VAL A 106 -9.42 -3.38 6.51
C VAL A 106 -9.69 -4.82 6.92
N PRO A 107 -10.88 -5.15 7.42
CA PRO A 107 -11.29 -6.54 7.55
C PRO A 107 -11.32 -7.17 6.15
N MET A 108 -10.40 -8.10 5.91
CA MET A 108 -10.28 -8.80 4.63
C MET A 108 -10.45 -10.30 4.86
N GLU A 109 -11.28 -10.94 4.05
CA GLU A 109 -11.52 -12.38 4.14
C GLU A 109 -10.17 -13.11 3.99
N ARG A 110 -9.91 -14.04 4.90
CA ARG A 110 -8.60 -14.67 5.10
C ARG A 110 -8.13 -15.40 3.84
N SER A 111 -9.02 -16.11 3.16
CA SER A 111 -8.70 -16.87 1.95
C SER A 111 -8.30 -15.95 0.79
N ILE A 112 -8.89 -14.75 0.65
CA ILE A 112 -8.46 -13.77 -0.35
C ILE A 112 -7.20 -13.02 0.07
N ASN A 113 -7.08 -12.63 1.35
CA ASN A 113 -5.94 -11.90 1.89
C ASN A 113 -4.65 -12.69 1.70
N ARG A 114 -4.67 -13.97 2.07
CA ARG A 114 -3.54 -14.89 1.95
C ARG A 114 -3.42 -15.53 0.57
N GLY A 115 -4.46 -15.42 -0.25
CA GLY A 115 -4.56 -15.95 -1.60
C GLY A 115 -4.38 -14.87 -2.66
N ILE A 116 -5.45 -14.61 -3.44
CA ILE A 116 -5.37 -13.81 -4.67
C ILE A 116 -4.87 -12.37 -4.44
N TYR A 117 -5.18 -11.75 -3.29
CA TYR A 117 -4.68 -10.40 -2.97
C TYR A 117 -3.16 -10.40 -2.79
N LYS A 118 -2.64 -11.32 -1.98
CA LYS A 118 -1.18 -11.57 -1.84
C LYS A 118 -0.53 -11.94 -3.17
N SER A 119 -1.20 -12.73 -4.01
CA SER A 119 -0.70 -13.07 -5.36
C SER A 119 -0.56 -11.82 -6.23
N PHE A 120 -1.52 -10.89 -6.19
CA PHE A 120 -1.43 -9.62 -6.92
C PHE A 120 -0.21 -8.80 -6.48
N GLU A 121 0.01 -8.66 -5.17
CA GLU A 121 1.18 -7.96 -4.63
C GLU A 121 2.50 -8.68 -4.95
N THR A 122 2.50 -10.00 -4.99
CA THR A 122 3.65 -10.80 -5.44
C THR A 122 3.94 -10.53 -6.92
N GLY A 123 2.91 -10.43 -7.76
CA GLY A 123 3.03 -10.03 -9.16
C GLY A 123 3.66 -8.64 -9.30
N ALA A 124 3.26 -7.67 -8.47
CA ALA A 124 3.88 -6.35 -8.45
C ALA A 124 5.37 -6.40 -8.09
N LYS A 125 5.75 -7.22 -7.09
CA LYS A 125 7.17 -7.46 -6.76
C LYS A 125 7.94 -8.08 -7.93
N ASN A 126 7.34 -9.05 -8.63
CA ASN A 126 7.95 -9.68 -9.80
C ASN A 126 8.18 -8.66 -10.93
N CYS A 127 7.23 -7.77 -11.18
CA CYS A 127 7.42 -6.68 -12.13
C CYS A 127 8.56 -5.74 -11.73
N ILE A 128 8.65 -5.35 -10.46
CA ILE A 128 9.75 -4.50 -9.97
C ILE A 128 11.10 -5.20 -10.16
N LYS A 129 11.20 -6.50 -9.85
CA LYS A 129 12.42 -7.30 -10.07
C LYS A 129 12.79 -7.41 -11.56
N ALA A 130 11.80 -7.46 -12.45
CA ALA A 130 11.99 -7.47 -13.90
C ALA A 130 12.29 -6.07 -14.49
N GLY A 131 12.66 -5.09 -13.67
CA GLY A 131 13.03 -3.74 -14.11
C GLY A 131 11.86 -2.78 -14.33
N LYS A 132 10.63 -3.14 -13.92
CA LYS A 132 9.46 -2.24 -13.95
C LYS A 132 9.38 -1.36 -12.70
N ASN A 133 10.45 -0.64 -12.40
CA ASN A 133 10.64 0.15 -11.18
C ASN A 133 9.76 1.42 -11.08
N GLU A 134 8.98 1.77 -12.10
CA GLU A 134 7.97 2.83 -12.05
C GLU A 134 6.53 2.28 -12.03
N THR A 135 6.32 1.12 -11.39
CA THR A 135 4.99 0.51 -11.28
C THR A 135 4.03 1.38 -10.46
N ALA A 136 3.00 1.92 -11.10
CA ALA A 136 1.91 2.59 -10.41
C ALA A 136 0.95 1.55 -9.84
N TYR A 137 0.62 1.64 -8.56
CA TYR A 137 -0.26 0.69 -7.85
C TYR A 137 -1.43 1.43 -7.22
N LYS A 138 -2.62 0.84 -7.30
CA LYS A 138 -3.83 1.34 -6.67
C LYS A 138 -4.66 0.18 -6.13
N SER A 139 -5.04 0.27 -4.87
CA SER A 139 -6.07 -0.56 -4.24
C SER A 139 -7.22 0.32 -3.81
N VAL A 140 -8.45 -0.07 -4.15
CA VAL A 140 -9.69 0.59 -3.74
C VAL A 140 -10.60 -0.44 -3.11
N VAL A 141 -11.27 -0.08 -2.02
CA VAL A 141 -12.30 -0.90 -1.40
C VAL A 141 -13.67 -0.27 -1.61
N GLN A 142 -14.68 -1.12 -1.70
CA GLN A 142 -16.08 -0.70 -1.71
C GLN A 142 -16.76 -1.23 -0.45
N TYR A 143 -17.56 -0.37 0.19
CA TYR A 143 -18.40 -0.74 1.33
C TYR A 143 -19.85 -0.94 0.86
N PRO A 144 -20.60 -1.88 1.48
CA PRO A 144 -21.98 -2.15 1.11
C PRO A 144 -22.95 -1.01 1.48
N ASN A 145 -22.59 -0.18 2.46
CA ASN A 145 -23.36 0.95 2.96
C ASN A 145 -22.46 1.85 3.81
N ASP A 146 -23.03 2.90 4.39
CA ASP A 146 -22.35 3.95 5.16
C ASP A 146 -21.98 3.54 6.59
N THR A 147 -22.47 2.39 7.06
CA THR A 147 -22.29 1.91 8.45
C THR A 147 -21.39 0.68 8.56
N SER A 148 -21.11 -0.03 7.47
CA SER A 148 -20.26 -1.21 7.50
C SER A 148 -18.78 -0.81 7.58
N VAL A 149 -18.03 -1.44 8.48
CA VAL A 149 -16.55 -1.36 8.51
C VAL A 149 -15.89 -2.44 7.65
N VAL A 150 -16.67 -3.44 7.19
CA VAL A 150 -16.21 -4.54 6.35
C VAL A 150 -16.52 -4.19 4.89
N PRO A 151 -15.50 -4.07 4.01
CA PRO A 151 -15.75 -3.86 2.59
C PRO A 151 -16.37 -5.12 1.96
N ASN A 152 -17.12 -4.99 0.88
CA ASN A 152 -17.67 -6.14 0.14
C ASN A 152 -16.87 -6.47 -1.13
N LYS A 153 -15.99 -5.57 -1.59
CA LYS A 153 -15.20 -5.75 -2.80
C LYS A 153 -13.89 -4.95 -2.74
N PHE A 154 -12.87 -5.50 -3.38
CA PHE A 154 -11.61 -4.83 -3.68
C PHE A 154 -11.44 -4.67 -5.18
N THR A 155 -10.94 -3.52 -5.61
CA THR A 155 -10.42 -3.30 -6.96
C THR A 155 -8.94 -2.98 -6.82
N VAL A 156 -8.09 -3.91 -7.25
CA VAL A 156 -6.64 -3.73 -7.27
C VAL A 156 -6.16 -3.57 -8.70
N SER A 157 -5.24 -2.64 -8.91
CA SER A 157 -4.69 -2.35 -10.23
C SER A 157 -3.22 -1.97 -10.14
N MET A 158 -2.47 -2.32 -11.19
CA MET A 158 -1.11 -1.86 -11.38
C MET A 158 -0.82 -1.58 -12.85
N VAL A 159 0.03 -0.59 -13.09
CA VAL A 159 0.56 -0.26 -14.42
C VAL A 159 2.08 -0.35 -14.36
N PRO A 160 2.66 -1.50 -14.78
CA PRO A 160 4.10 -1.67 -14.83
C PRO A 160 4.72 -0.74 -15.86
N LYS A 161 5.86 -0.14 -15.50
CA LYS A 161 6.62 0.73 -16.39
C LYS A 161 8.11 0.59 -16.10
N ALA A 162 8.89 0.37 -17.17
CA ALA A 162 10.34 0.41 -17.09
C ALA A 162 10.84 1.86 -17.02
N ARG A 163 11.96 2.11 -16.32
CA ARG A 163 12.57 3.45 -16.28
C ARG A 163 12.83 3.98 -17.69
N GLY A 164 12.27 5.14 -18.01
CA GLY A 164 12.40 5.77 -19.34
C GLY A 164 11.61 5.07 -20.46
N GLY A 165 10.90 3.97 -20.18
CA GLY A 165 10.09 3.26 -21.16
C GLY A 165 8.62 3.67 -21.16
N SER A 166 7.86 3.15 -22.12
CA SER A 166 6.40 3.28 -22.15
C SER A 166 5.72 2.49 -21.02
N ARG A 167 4.53 2.94 -20.63
CA ARG A 167 3.66 2.17 -19.71
C ARG A 167 3.21 0.90 -20.42
N GLY A 168 3.25 -0.23 -19.71
CA GLY A 168 2.60 -1.44 -20.16
C GLY A 168 1.09 -1.42 -19.91
N PRO A 169 0.36 -2.44 -20.36
CA PRO A 169 -1.08 -2.55 -20.13
C PRO A 169 -1.41 -2.67 -18.63
N GLU A 170 -2.51 -2.04 -18.20
CA GLU A 170 -3.02 -2.16 -16.81
C GLU A 170 -3.36 -3.61 -16.50
N ILE A 171 -2.90 -4.08 -15.33
CA ILE A 171 -3.35 -5.32 -14.72
C ILE A 171 -4.34 -4.93 -13.64
N ARG A 172 -5.58 -5.40 -13.75
CA ARG A 172 -6.67 -5.07 -12.83
C ARG A 172 -7.44 -6.32 -12.42
N LEU A 173 -7.76 -6.42 -11.13
CA LEU A 173 -8.65 -7.45 -10.59
C LEU A 173 -9.77 -6.82 -9.77
N GLU A 174 -10.96 -7.43 -9.85
CA GLU A 174 -12.08 -7.18 -8.95
C GLU A 174 -12.30 -8.42 -8.08
N ILE A 175 -12.10 -8.27 -6.78
CA ILE A 175 -12.04 -9.37 -5.82
C ILE A 175 -13.18 -9.19 -4.81
N PRO A 176 -14.20 -10.05 -4.80
CA PRO A 176 -15.20 -10.08 -3.74
C PRO A 176 -14.55 -10.32 -2.37
N ASN A 177 -14.98 -9.60 -1.33
CA ASN A 177 -14.51 -9.82 0.05
C ASN A 177 -15.23 -11.00 0.72
N ALA A 178 -15.12 -12.18 0.11
CA ALA A 178 -15.77 -13.40 0.55
C ALA A 178 -14.96 -14.62 0.09
N GLU A 179 -15.26 -15.79 0.64
CA GLU A 179 -14.66 -17.02 0.17
C GLU A 179 -14.98 -17.24 -1.32
N LEU A 180 -13.93 -17.42 -2.12
CA LEU A 180 -14.06 -17.55 -3.56
C LEU A 180 -14.22 -19.01 -3.97
N THR A 181 -15.14 -19.26 -4.91
CA THR A 181 -15.26 -20.58 -5.56
C THR A 181 -13.97 -20.94 -6.30
N PRO A 182 -13.66 -22.24 -6.48
CA PRO A 182 -12.48 -22.66 -7.25
C PRO A 182 -12.42 -22.05 -8.66
N LYS A 183 -13.59 -21.92 -9.32
CA LYS A 183 -13.72 -21.28 -10.63
C LYS A 183 -13.27 -19.81 -10.57
N LYS A 184 -13.76 -19.04 -9.60
CA LYS A 184 -13.42 -17.62 -9.48
C LYS A 184 -11.96 -17.40 -9.09
N LYS A 185 -11.41 -18.25 -8.20
CA LYS A 185 -9.97 -18.26 -7.86
C LYS A 185 -9.11 -18.45 -9.11
N LYS A 186 -9.46 -19.44 -9.95
CA LYS A 186 -8.76 -19.72 -11.21
C LYS A 186 -8.88 -18.57 -12.20
N GLU A 187 -10.07 -18.00 -12.38
CA GLU A 187 -10.31 -16.85 -13.26
C GLU A 187 -9.42 -15.65 -12.90
N LEU A 188 -9.45 -15.20 -11.64
CA LEU A 188 -8.66 -14.05 -11.19
C LEU A 188 -7.15 -14.29 -11.35
N LYS A 189 -6.70 -15.51 -11.08
CA LYS A 189 -5.30 -15.90 -11.23
C LYS A 189 -4.86 -15.94 -12.69
N ASN A 190 -5.72 -16.40 -13.60
CA ASN A 190 -5.45 -16.37 -15.03
C ASN A 190 -5.34 -14.92 -15.52
N THR A 191 -6.30 -14.05 -15.16
CA THR A 191 -6.25 -12.62 -15.49
C THR A 191 -4.97 -11.96 -14.99
N LEU A 192 -4.56 -12.25 -13.75
CA LEU A 192 -3.31 -11.76 -13.19
C LEU A 192 -2.09 -12.23 -14.00
N ASN A 193 -1.99 -13.54 -14.25
CA ASN A 193 -0.83 -14.13 -14.94
C ASN A 193 -0.73 -13.69 -16.40
N GLU A 194 -1.85 -13.55 -17.12
CA GLU A 194 -1.88 -12.98 -18.46
C GLU A 194 -1.39 -11.53 -18.46
N GLY A 195 -1.85 -10.71 -17.50
CA GLY A 195 -1.40 -9.33 -17.35
C GLY A 195 0.10 -9.22 -17.04
N LEU A 196 0.61 -10.09 -16.14
CA LEU A 196 2.03 -10.16 -15.80
C LEU A 196 2.86 -10.53 -17.03
N ALA A 197 2.46 -11.56 -17.77
CA ALA A 197 3.14 -12.01 -18.98
C ALA A 197 3.18 -10.92 -20.06
N LYS A 198 2.06 -10.23 -20.31
CA LYS A 198 1.98 -9.09 -21.25
C LYS A 198 2.91 -7.92 -20.87
N ASN A 199 3.22 -7.79 -19.58
CA ASN A 199 4.16 -6.79 -19.08
C ASN A 199 5.61 -7.30 -18.98
N GLY A 200 5.89 -8.57 -19.35
CA GLY A 200 7.22 -9.17 -19.21
C GLY A 200 7.62 -9.42 -17.75
N CYS A 201 6.65 -9.60 -16.85
CA CYS A 201 6.87 -9.92 -15.44
C CYS A 201 6.69 -11.43 -15.21
N THR A 202 7.42 -12.00 -14.25
CA THR A 202 7.22 -13.40 -13.85
C THR A 202 5.82 -13.62 -13.27
N THR A 203 5.14 -14.66 -13.75
CA THR A 203 3.81 -15.08 -13.28
C THR A 203 3.85 -15.59 -11.85
N VAL A 204 2.68 -15.68 -11.20
CA VAL A 204 2.54 -16.18 -9.82
C VAL A 204 1.94 -17.58 -9.80
N SER A 205 2.41 -18.38 -8.84
CA SER A 205 2.10 -19.80 -8.68
C SER A 205 0.72 -20.10 -8.17
#